data_AF-A0A975GRN7-F1
#
_entry.id   AF-A0A975GRN7-F1
#
_cell.length_a   1.000
_cell.length_b   1.000
_cell.length_c   1.000
_cell.angle_alpha   90.00
_cell.angle_beta   90.00
_cell.angle_gamma   90.00
#
_symmetry.space_group_name_H-M   'P 1'
#
loop_
_entity.id
_entity.type
_entity.pdbx_description
1 polymer ?
#
loop_
_entity_poly.entity_id
_entity_poly.type
_entity_poly.pdbx_seq_one_letter_code
_entity_poly.pdbx_strand_id
1 'polypeptide(L)' 'MMYRDEYHPQIKKDLKKLSPNLREAIITEHIPAILSNPEKGELLAGDLGGIFSYHLKFVRQ' A
#
# COMPACT_ATOMS: atom_id res chain seq x y z
N MET A 1 12.69 10.19 9.85
CA MET A 1 11.36 10.83 9.77
C MET A 1 10.39 9.82 9.20
N MET A 2 9.17 9.75 9.73
CA MET A 2 8.14 8.82 9.24
C MET A 2 7.28 9.57 8.21
N TYR A 3 7.03 8.96 7.06
CA TYR A 3 6.18 9.56 6.03
C TYR A 3 4.72 9.60 6.51
N ARG A 4 3.91 10.52 5.96
CA ARG A 4 2.46 10.58 6.21
C ARG A 4 1.72 10.04 5.00
N ASP A 5 0.62 9.34 5.25
CA ASP A 5 -0.26 8.82 4.22
C ASP A 5 -1.24 9.89 3.72
N GLU A 6 -1.21 10.14 2.40
CA GLU A 6 -2.20 10.96 1.71
C GLU A 6 -2.89 10.10 0.64
N TYR A 7 -4.17 9.78 0.86
CA TYR A 7 -4.91 8.91 -0.04
C TYR A 7 -5.75 9.69 -1.04
N HIS A 8 -5.60 9.35 -2.32
CA HIS A 8 -6.60 9.66 -3.32
C HIS A 8 -7.96 9.03 -2.92
N PRO A 9 -9.11 9.71 -3.10
CA PRO A 9 -10.42 9.18 -2.72
C PRO A 9 -10.75 7.80 -3.31
N GLN A 10 -10.17 7.48 -4.47
CA GLN A 10 -10.31 6.18 -5.12
C GLN A 10 -9.66 5.05 -4.31
N ILE A 11 -8.50 5.28 -3.69
CA ILE A 11 -7.83 4.29 -2.83
C ILE A 11 -8.74 3.90 -1.65
N LYS A 12 -9.41 4.88 -1.04
CA LYS A 12 -10.38 4.62 0.06
C LYS A 12 -11.55 3.75 -0.41
N LYS A 13 -11.99 3.90 -1.67
CA LYS A 13 -13.05 3.06 -2.26
C LYS A 13 -12.53 1.65 -2.56
N ASP A 14 -11.29 1.52 -3.02
CA ASP A 14 -10.71 0.22 -3.36
C ASP A 14 -10.41 -0.62 -2.11
N LEU A 15 -9.91 0.00 -1.03
CA LEU A 15 -9.73 -0.68 0.26
C LEU A 15 -11.03 -1.27 0.80
N LYS A 16 -12.18 -0.63 0.54
CA LYS A 16 -13.51 -1.13 0.96
C LYS A 16 -13.96 -2.36 0.18
N LYS A 17 -13.40 -2.65 -1.00
CA LYS A 17 -13.73 -3.83 -1.80
C LYS A 17 -13.00 -5.09 -1.33
N LEU A 18 -11.98 -4.94 -0.47
CA LEU A 18 -11.21 -6.05 0.06
C LEU A 18 -11.96 -6.76 1.20
N SER A 19 -11.70 -8.05 1.39
CA SER A 19 -12.22 -8.79 2.54
C SER A 19 -11.74 -8.16 3.86
N PRO A 20 -12.53 -8.18 4.95
CA PRO A 20 -12.17 -7.56 6.22
C PRO A 20 -10.76 -7.89 6.71
N ASN A 21 -10.38 -9.18 6.72
CA ASN A 21 -9.06 -9.63 7.21
C ASN A 21 -7.90 -9.07 6.37
N LEU A 22 -8.04 -9.05 5.04
CA LEU A 22 -7.03 -8.48 4.14
C LEU A 22 -6.94 -6.96 4.33
N ARG A 23 -8.08 -6.28 4.46
CA ARG A 23 -8.12 -4.84 4.69
C ARG A 23 -7.45 -4.48 6.02
N GLU A 24 -7.70 -5.26 7.07
CA GLU A 24 -7.07 -5.08 8.37
C GLU A 24 -5.55 -5.22 8.26
N ALA A 25 -5.04 -6.31 7.70
CA ALA A 25 -3.61 -6.51 7.48
C ALA A 25 -2.94 -5.37 6.67
N ILE A 26 -3.63 -4.87 5.63
CA ILE A 26 -3.12 -3.73 4.86
C ILE A 26 -2.98 -2.48 5.73
N ILE A 27 -3.97 -2.18 6.57
CA ILE A 27 -4.00 -0.97 7.39
C ILE A 27 -3.02 -1.06 8.57
N THR A 28 -2.95 -2.20 9.25
CA THR A 28 -2.19 -2.34 10.50
C THR A 28 -0.75 -2.75 10.28
N GLU A 29 -0.44 -3.43 9.17
CA GLU A 29 0.91 -3.97 8.92
C GLU A 29 1.57 -3.31 7.71
N HIS A 30 0.91 -3.36 6.54
CA HIS A 30 1.57 -3.00 5.29
C HIS A 30 1.71 -1.49 5.08
N ILE A 31 0.67 -0.69 5.36
CA ILE A 31 0.74 0.77 5.25
C ILE A 31 1.84 1.34 6.17
N PRO A 32 1.92 0.98 7.46
CA PRO A 32 3.02 1.43 8.32
C PRO A 32 4.41 1.00 7.81
N ALA A 33 4.52 -0.21 7.26
CA ALA A 33 5.78 -0.69 6.67
C ALA A 33 6.18 0.14 5.44
N ILE A 34 5.23 0.54 4.59
CA ILE A 34 5.48 1.43 3.44
C ILE A 34 5.84 2.84 3.94
N LEU A 35 5.15 3.39 4.94
CA LEU A 35 5.42 4.74 5.45
C LEU A 35 6.76 4.85 6.20
N SER A 36 7.27 3.75 6.74
CA SER A 36 8.61 3.70 7.34
C SER A 36 9.71 3.53 6.30
N ASN A 37 9.41 2.94 5.15
CA ASN A 37 10.35 2.76 4.04
C ASN A 37 9.63 2.77 2.66
N PRO A 38 9.34 3.95 2.08
CA PRO A 38 8.53 4.05 0.86
C PRO A 38 9.20 3.46 -0.39
N GLU A 39 10.52 3.39 -0.39
CA GLU A 39 11.36 2.84 -1.47
C GLU A 39 11.48 1.31 -1.42
N LYS A 40 10.81 0.64 -0.47
CA LYS A 40 10.79 -0.83 -0.34
C LYS A 40 10.13 -1.54 -1.53
N GLY A 41 9.34 -0.83 -2.34
CA GLY A 41 8.68 -1.38 -3.52
C GLY A 41 9.59 -1.45 -4.75
N GLU A 42 9.02 -1.86 -5.88
CA GLU A 42 9.67 -1.80 -7.19
C GLU A 42 9.41 -0.43 -7.82
N LEU A 43 10.49 0.29 -8.19
CA LEU A 43 10.37 1.55 -8.92
C LEU A 43 9.79 1.29 -10.31
N LEU A 44 8.68 1.95 -10.61
CA LEU A 44 8.04 1.87 -11.93
C LEU A 44 8.82 2.71 -12.97
N ALA A 45 8.74 2.28 -14.23
CA ALA A 45 9.41 2.93 -15.35
C ALA A 45 8.43 3.68 -16.27
N GLY A 46 8.98 4.50 -17.17
CA GLY A 46 8.19 5.27 -18.13
C GLY A 46 7.38 6.38 -17.47
N ASP A 47 6.12 6.54 -17.88
CA ASP A 47 5.21 7.60 -17.39
C ASP A 47 4.86 7.47 -15.90
N LEU A 48 5.13 6.31 -15.28
CA LEU A 48 4.96 6.07 -13.85
C LEU A 48 6.27 6.22 -13.06
N GLY A 49 7.31 6.77 -13.70
CA GLY A 49 8.59 7.05 -13.08
C GLY A 49 8.46 7.88 -11.80
N GLY A 50 9.11 7.43 -10.72
CA GLY A 50 9.02 8.04 -9.40
C GLY A 50 7.94 7.44 -8.49
N ILE A 51 7.17 6.46 -8.97
CA ILE A 51 6.20 5.70 -8.17
C ILE A 51 6.79 4.32 -7.84
N PHE A 52 6.65 3.89 -6.59
CA PHE A 52 7.04 2.55 -6.13
C PHE A 52 5.81 1.64 -6.02
N SER A 53 5.86 0.44 -6.61
CA SER A 53 4.84 -0.60 -6.49
C SER A 53 5.19 -1.57 -5.37
N TYR A 54 4.29 -1.75 -4.40
CA TYR A 54 4.46 -2.68 -3.29
C TYR A 54 3.56 -3.90 -3.48
N HIS A 55 4.17 -5.09 -3.55
CA HIS A 55 3.45 -6.36 -3.67
C HIS A 55 3.44 -7.11 -2.33
N LEU A 56 2.29 -7.66 -1.98
CA LEU A 56 2.11 -8.51 -0.80
C LEU A 56 1.39 -9.80 -1.21
N LYS A 57 1.70 -10.89 -0.50
CA LYS A 57 0.96 -12.15 -0.61
C LYS A 57 0.08 -12.27 0.61
N PHE A 58 -1.21 -12.50 0.41
CA PHE A 58 -2.16 -12.75 1.47
C PHE A 58 -2.74 -14.15 1.30
N VAL A 59 -2.43 -15.03 2.24
CA VAL A 59 -3.04 -16.36 2.31
C VAL A 59 -4.30 -16.22 3.14
N ARG A 60 -5.46 -16.56 2.55
CA ARG A 60 -6.69 -16.70 3.32
C ARG A 60 -6.51 -17.90 4.25
N GLN A 61 -6.43 -17.63 5.56
CA GLN A 61 -6.57 -18.66 6.59
C GLN A 61 -8.03 -19.09 6.68
#